data_AF-A0A964V7F1-F1
#
_entry.id   AF-A0A964V7F1-F1
#
_cell.length_a   1.000
_cell.length_b   1.000
_cell.length_c   1.000
_cell.angle_alpha   90.00
_cell.angle_beta   90.00
_cell.angle_gamma   90.00
#
_symmetry.space_group_name_H-M   'P 1'
#
loop_
_entity.id
_entity.type
_entity.pdbx_description
1 polymer ?
#
loop_
_entity_poly.entity_id
_entity_poly.type
_entity_poly.pdbx_seq_one_letter_code
_entity_poly.pdbx_strand_id
1 'polypeptide(L)' 'FLADIGDFAAMNEVYARRFGHHRPARSTIQAGALPRRCRVEIECIARRGT' A
#
# COMPACT_ATOMS: atom_id res chain seq x y z
N PHE A 1 0.54 5.05 0.83
CA PHE A 1 -0.11 6.36 0.71
C PHE A 1 -1.19 6.29 -0.35
N LEU A 2 -2.38 6.81 -0.08
CA LEU A 2 -3.49 6.92 -1.03
C LEU A 2 -3.75 8.40 -1.36
N ALA A 3 -4.06 8.71 -2.62
CA ALA A 3 -4.53 10.04 -3.00
C ALA A 3 -5.96 10.31 -2.51
N ASP A 4 -6.77 9.26 -2.39
CA ASP A 4 -8.14 9.28 -1.86
C ASP A 4 -8.33 8.08 -0.94
N ILE A 5 -8.75 8.30 0.31
CA ILE A 5 -9.01 7.23 1.26
C ILE A 5 -10.19 6.33 0.84
N GLY A 6 -11.08 6.82 -0.03
CA GLY A 6 -12.14 6.02 -0.64
C GLY A 6 -11.64 4.79 -1.39
N ASP A 7 -10.38 4.80 -1.85
CA ASP A 7 -9.74 3.67 -2.54
C ASP A 7 -9.26 2.56 -1.60
N PHE A 8 -9.43 2.70 -0.28
CA PHE A 8 -8.86 1.79 0.71
C PHE A 8 -9.30 0.33 0.50
N ALA A 9 -10.60 0.10 0.25
CA ALA A 9 -11.13 -1.25 0.03
C ALA A 9 -10.54 -1.90 -1.23
N ALA A 10 -10.55 -1.17 -2.35
CA ALA A 10 -10.02 -1.65 -3.63
C ALA A 10 -8.51 -1.93 -3.57
N MET A 11 -7.74 -1.04 -2.93
CA MET A 11 -6.30 -1.24 -2.73
C MET A 11 -6.01 -2.47 -1.86
N ASN A 12 -6.79 -2.68 -0.78
CA ASN A 12 -6.62 -3.83 0.10
C ASN A 12 -6.86 -5.16 -0.59
N GLU A 13 -7.81 -5.24 -1.52
CA GLU A 13 -8.08 -6.45 -2.29
C GLU A 13 -6.85 -6.88 -3.12
N VAL A 14 -6.24 -5.92 -3.83
CA VAL A 14 -5.01 -6.16 -4.61
C VAL A 14 -3.83 -6.49 -3.69
N TYR A 15 -3.69 -5.75 -2.58
CA TYR A 15 -2.62 -5.95 -1.60
C TYR A 15 -2.68 -7.36 -0.98
N ALA A 16 -3.88 -7.81 -0.58
CA ALA A 16 -4.09 -9.14 0.01
C ALA A 16 -3.72 -10.25 -0.98
N ARG A 17 -4.11 -10.13 -2.26
CA ARG A 17 -3.68 -11.09 -3.31
C ARG A 17 -2.16 -11.12 -3.47
N ARG A 18 -1.49 -9.98 -3.39
CA ARG A 18 -0.04 -9.88 -3.60
C ARG A 18 0.79 -10.44 -2.46
N PHE A 19 0.35 -10.27 -1.21
CA PHE A 19 1.10 -10.67 -0.01
C PHE A 19 0.63 -11.99 0.61
N GLY A 20 -0.57 -12.49 0.30
CA GLY A 20 -1.07 -13.79 0.75
C GLY A 20 -0.88 -14.02 2.25
N HIS A 21 -0.12 -15.05 2.60
CA HIS A 21 0.21 -15.41 3.98
C HIS A 21 1.33 -14.57 4.62
N HIS A 22 2.16 -13.88 3.83
CA HIS A 22 3.31 -13.13 4.35
C HIS A 22 2.90 -11.97 5.27
N ARG A 23 1.75 -11.33 4.98
CA ARG A 23 1.08 -10.30 5.81
C ARG A 23 2.04 -9.37 6.59
N PRO A 24 2.87 -8.57 5.90
CA PRO A 24 3.83 -7.70 6.55
C PRO A 24 3.13 -6.57 7.34
N ALA A 25 3.82 -6.02 8.33
CA ALA A 25 3.40 -4.80 9.00
C ALA A 25 3.28 -3.65 7.99
N ARG A 26 2.24 -2.81 8.13
CA ARG A 26 1.96 -1.71 7.21
C ARG A 26 1.20 -0.57 7.90
N SER A 27 1.46 0.65 7.45
CA SER A 27 0.62 1.83 7.67
C SER A 27 -0.06 2.27 6.38
N THR A 28 -1.29 2.78 6.46
CA THR A 28 -2.01 3.33 5.29
C THR A 28 -2.71 4.61 5.70
N ILE A 29 -2.44 5.68 4.95
CA ILE A 29 -2.98 7.02 5.17
C ILE A 29 -3.35 7.64 3.82
N GLN A 30 -4.24 8.64 3.86
CA GLN A 30 -4.41 9.57 2.76
C GLN A 30 -3.30 10.63 2.79
N ALA A 31 -2.68 10.88 1.63
CA ALA A 31 -1.75 11.97 1.43
C ALA A 31 -2.44 13.12 0.68
N GLY A 32 -1.92 14.35 0.78
CA GLY A 32 -2.49 15.49 0.07
C GLY A 32 -2.31 15.38 -1.46
N ALA A 33 -1.09 15.16 -1.93
CA ALA A 33 -0.78 14.91 -3.33
C ALA A 33 0.33 13.87 -3.45
N LEU A 34 0.28 13.07 -4.52
CA LEU A 34 1.30 12.07 -4.84
C LEU A 34 2.05 12.44 -6.14
N PRO A 35 3.34 12.07 -6.27
CA PRO A 35 4.11 12.26 -7.49
C PRO A 35 3.39 11.73 -8.73
N ARG A 36 3.50 12.46 -9.83
CA ARG A 36 2.84 12.13 -11.12
C ARG A 36 1.32 11.97 -11.04
N ARG A 37 0.66 12.51 -9.99
CA ARG A 37 -0.78 12.37 -9.75
C ARG A 37 -1.24 10.90 -9.69
N CYS A 38 -0.38 10.00 -9.23
CA CYS A 38 -0.75 8.60 -9.06
C CYS A 38 -1.81 8.46 -7.94
N ARG A 39 -2.55 7.34 -7.95
CA ARG A 39 -3.59 7.07 -6.93
C ARG A 39 -3.03 6.42 -5.66
N VAL A 40 -1.94 5.67 -5.81
CA VAL A 40 -1.35 4.85 -4.74
C VAL A 40 0.17 4.91 -4.85
N GLU A 41 0.83 5.11 -3.72
CA GLU A 41 2.27 4.94 -3.56
C GLU A 41 2.55 3.97 -2.41
N ILE A 42 3.51 3.06 -2.59
CA ILE A 42 3.88 2.02 -1.61
C ILE A 42 5.39 2.09 -1.38
N GLU A 43 5.79 2.34 -0.14
CA GLU A 43 7.14 2.11 0.35
C GLU A 43 7.18 0.83 1.20
N CYS A 44 8.36 0.20 1.30
CA CYS A 44 8.53 -0.98 2.15
C CYS A 44 9.97 -1.12 2.64
N ILE A 45 10.12 -1.78 3.78
CA ILE A 45 11.40 -2.27 4.30
C ILE A 45 11.32 -3.80 4.27
N ALA A 46 12.36 -4.44 3.75
CA ALA A 46 12.46 -5.89 3.66
C ALA A 46 13.78 -6.39 4.25
N ARG A 47 13.77 -7.61 4.78
CA ARG A 47 14.96 -8.33 5.26
C ARG A 47 15.10 -9.62 4.47
N ARG A 48 16.30 -9.96 4.01
CA ARG A 48 16.58 -11.26 3.38
C ARG A 48 16.41 -12.38 4.42
N GLY A 49 15.76 -13.47 4.01
CA GLY A 49 15.77 -14.72 4.78
C GLY A 49 17.22 -15.17 5.01
N THR A 50 17.52 -15.65 6.21
CA THR A 50 18.80 -16.29 6.55
C THR A 50 18.84 -17.68 5.98
#